data_AF-A0A8J7ISL8-F1
#
_entry.id   AF-A0A8J7ISL8-F1
#
_cell.length_a   1.000
_cell.length_b   1.000
_cell.length_c   1.000
_cell.angle_alpha   90.00
_cell.angle_beta   90.00
_cell.angle_gamma   90.00
#
_symmetry.space_group_name_H-M   'P 1'
#
loop_
_entity.id
_entity.type
_entity.pdbx_description
1 polymer ?
#
loop_
_entity_poly.entity_id
_entity_poly.type
_entity_poly.pdbx_seq_one_letter_code
_entity_poly.pdbx_strand_id
1 'polypeptide(L)'
;MLAPPPETQLLAACRALFGPEVEVSRDFLRYLQPSGAKAAFRSMAKKTHPDLHRREAAEVKGDQFRRLVEAYELMLSYFEQRENGSALPPRPSPADYGNGEYYHQGDLPQRHLELGRYLFYRGLIPYRALIEAVTWQRRQRPTIGTLARRWNWLSEHGVRSVLGTTTLAGKFGDKAVVLGLLSRFQVRQLLYHQRSLQAKFGQFFVERGYFTPRELELLLIEQSDHNRRFTATPFP
;
A
#
# COMPACT_ATOMS: atom_id res chain seq x y z
N MET A 1 1.81 -25.28 22.12
CA MET A 1 2.59 -24.76 20.99
C MET A 1 1.85 -25.14 19.71
N LEU A 2 1.21 -24.17 19.04
CA LEU A 2 0.59 -24.39 17.73
C LEU A 2 1.69 -24.37 16.67
N ALA A 3 1.72 -25.38 15.80
CA ALA A 3 2.63 -25.44 14.66
C ALA A 3 2.51 -24.15 13.81
N PRO A 4 3.60 -23.67 13.20
CA PRO A 4 3.52 -22.48 12.34
C PRO A 4 2.48 -22.74 11.24
N PRO A 5 1.55 -21.80 11.01
CA PRO A 5 0.55 -21.96 9.95
C PRO A 5 1.27 -22.19 8.62
N PRO A 6 0.85 -23.17 7.80
CA PRO A 6 1.52 -23.49 6.55
C PRO A 6 1.55 -22.27 5.63
N GLU A 7 2.66 -22.09 4.91
CA GLU A 7 2.92 -20.92 4.06
C GLU A 7 1.77 -20.62 3.08
N THR A 8 1.13 -21.66 2.56
CA THR A 8 -0.06 -21.57 1.69
C THR A 8 -1.23 -20.85 2.36
N GLN A 9 -1.46 -21.06 3.66
CA GLN A 9 -2.52 -20.39 4.42
C GLN A 9 -2.19 -18.91 4.68
N LEU A 10 -0.93 -18.57 4.93
CA LEU A 10 -0.48 -17.18 5.10
C LEU A 10 -0.61 -16.38 3.81
N LEU A 11 -0.25 -16.98 2.68
CA LEU A 11 -0.41 -16.37 1.36
C LEU A 11 -1.89 -16.16 1.02
N ALA A 12 -2.76 -17.14 1.33
CA ALA A 12 -4.21 -17.01 1.16
C ALA A 12 -4.81 -15.92 2.08
N ALA A 13 -4.39 -15.86 3.34
CA ALA A 13 -4.82 -14.83 4.30
C ALA A 13 -4.41 -13.42 3.84
N CYS A 14 -3.19 -13.26 3.32
CA CYS A 14 -2.77 -11.99 2.72
C CYS A 14 -3.58 -11.63 1.47
N ARG A 15 -3.90 -12.59 0.59
CA ARG A 15 -4.76 -12.31 -0.58
C ARG A 15 -6.15 -11.84 -0.16
N ALA A 16 -6.70 -12.40 0.92
CA ALA A 16 -7.98 -11.97 1.48
C ALA A 16 -7.93 -10.55 2.07
N LEU A 17 -6.82 -10.18 2.73
CA LEU A 17 -6.64 -8.87 3.36
C LEU A 17 -6.35 -7.74 2.37
N PHE A 18 -5.45 -8.00 1.41
CA PHE A 18 -4.95 -6.99 0.47
C PHE A 18 -5.75 -6.96 -0.84
N GLY A 19 -6.56 -7.99 -1.10
CA GLY A 19 -7.31 -8.16 -2.33
C GLY A 19 -6.52 -8.89 -3.42
N PRO A 20 -7.19 -9.34 -4.49
CA PRO A 20 -6.57 -10.10 -5.57
C PRO A 20 -5.59 -9.26 -6.42
N GLU A 21 -5.69 -7.93 -6.35
CA GLU A 21 -4.82 -7.00 -7.08
C GLU A 21 -3.41 -6.90 -6.49
N VAL A 22 -3.20 -7.37 -5.25
CA VAL A 22 -1.90 -7.30 -4.59
C VAL A 22 -1.19 -8.64 -4.72
N GLU A 23 -0.06 -8.63 -5.43
CA GLU A 23 0.80 -9.82 -5.54
C GLU A 23 1.43 -10.17 -4.19
N VAL A 24 0.86 -11.17 -3.54
CA VAL A 24 1.37 -11.73 -2.29
C VAL A 24 2.46 -12.77 -2.60
N SER A 25 3.64 -12.58 -2.02
CA SER A 25 4.80 -13.47 -2.13
C SER A 25 5.47 -13.68 -0.77
N ARG A 26 6.40 -14.63 -0.68
CA ARG A 26 7.17 -14.90 0.54
C ARG A 26 7.93 -13.67 1.05
N ASP A 27 8.51 -12.89 0.15
CA ASP A 27 9.14 -11.62 0.52
C ASP A 27 8.13 -10.59 0.99
N PHE A 28 6.95 -10.52 0.35
CA PHE A 28 5.89 -9.63 0.80
C PHE A 28 5.52 -9.93 2.26
N LEU A 29 5.37 -11.20 2.64
CA LEU A 29 5.15 -11.61 4.04
C LEU A 29 6.30 -11.18 4.95
N ARG A 30 7.56 -11.30 4.49
CA ARG A 30 8.74 -10.83 5.23
C ARG A 30 8.75 -9.30 5.41
N TYR A 31 8.29 -8.51 4.45
CA TYR A 31 8.29 -7.06 4.56
C TYR A 31 7.03 -6.49 5.21
N LEU A 32 5.93 -7.24 5.18
CA LEU A 32 4.65 -6.78 5.66
C LEU A 32 4.72 -6.46 7.16
N GLN A 33 4.22 -5.27 7.51
CA GLN A 33 4.17 -4.79 8.89
C GLN A 33 2.77 -5.06 9.48
N PRO A 34 2.67 -5.26 10.81
CA PRO A 34 1.38 -5.33 11.50
C PRO A 34 0.49 -4.12 11.21
N SER A 35 1.08 -2.92 11.11
CA SER A 35 0.36 -1.69 10.75
C SER A 35 -0.20 -1.72 9.32
N GLY A 36 0.53 -2.32 8.38
CA GLY A 36 0.09 -2.53 7.00
C GLY A 36 -1.03 -3.56 6.88
N ALA A 37 -0.91 -4.68 7.59
CA ALA A 37 -1.97 -5.70 7.69
C ALA A 37 -3.23 -5.12 8.34
N LYS A 38 -3.08 -4.35 9.43
CA LYS A 38 -4.19 -3.66 10.11
C LYS A 38 -4.86 -2.62 9.20
N ALA A 39 -4.09 -1.89 8.40
CA ALA A 39 -4.65 -0.94 7.44
C ALA A 39 -5.44 -1.64 6.33
N ALA A 40 -4.92 -2.75 5.80
CA ALA A 40 -5.59 -3.57 4.80
C ALA A 40 -6.88 -4.21 5.36
N PHE A 41 -6.80 -4.80 6.56
CA PHE A 41 -7.96 -5.31 7.29
C PHE A 41 -9.03 -4.23 7.48
N ARG A 42 -8.67 -3.05 8.00
CA ARG A 42 -9.63 -1.95 8.19
C ARG A 42 -10.25 -1.48 6.88
N SER A 43 -9.50 -1.50 5.79
CA SER A 43 -10.01 -1.15 4.46
C SER A 43 -11.02 -2.19 3.96
N MET A 44 -10.69 -3.48 4.10
CA MET A 44 -11.53 -4.58 3.62
C MET A 44 -12.76 -4.78 4.52
N ALA A 45 -12.60 -4.73 5.84
CA ALA A 45 -13.68 -4.80 6.82
C ALA A 45 -14.73 -3.71 6.59
N LYS A 46 -14.29 -2.50 6.19
CA LYS A 46 -15.19 -1.39 5.82
C LYS A 46 -15.96 -1.64 4.51
N LYS A 47 -15.44 -2.44 3.59
CA LYS A 47 -16.10 -2.77 2.31
C LYS A 47 -17.08 -3.95 2.46
N THR A 48 -16.79 -4.87 3.38
CA THR A 48 -17.50 -6.15 3.51
C THR A 48 -18.42 -6.20 4.74
N HIS A 49 -18.60 -5.11 5.48
CA HIS A 49 -19.38 -5.11 6.72
C HIS A 49 -20.88 -5.42 6.47
N PRO A 50 -21.48 -6.40 7.17
CA PRO A 50 -22.85 -6.85 6.92
C PRO A 50 -23.92 -5.75 7.16
N ASP A 51 -23.73 -4.83 8.12
CA ASP A 51 -24.67 -3.72 8.37
C ASP A 51 -24.82 -2.71 7.22
N LEU A 52 -23.91 -2.74 6.22
CA LEU A 52 -23.98 -1.84 5.08
C LEU A 52 -24.82 -2.42 3.91
N HIS A 53 -25.42 -3.60 4.08
CA HIS A 53 -26.03 -4.36 2.98
C HIS A 53 -27.45 -4.87 3.28
N ARG A 54 -28.29 -4.94 2.23
CA ARG A 54 -29.68 -5.43 2.28
C ARG A 54 -29.71 -6.91 2.71
N ARG A 55 -30.74 -7.34 3.46
CA ARG A 55 -30.86 -8.64 4.17
C ARG A 55 -30.31 -9.88 3.43
N GLU A 56 -30.58 -10.04 2.13
CA GLU A 56 -30.10 -11.19 1.34
C GLU A 56 -28.59 -11.17 1.05
N ALA A 57 -27.97 -9.98 0.99
CA ALA A 57 -26.53 -9.81 0.83
C ALA A 57 -25.79 -9.80 2.19
N ALA A 58 -26.51 -9.78 3.32
CA ALA A 58 -25.92 -9.74 4.65
C ALA A 58 -25.37 -11.10 5.08
N GLU A 59 -25.99 -12.21 4.65
CA GLU A 59 -25.56 -13.57 4.99
C GLU A 59 -24.24 -13.94 4.28
N VAL A 60 -24.18 -13.75 2.96
CA VAL A 60 -22.97 -13.96 2.14
C VAL A 60 -21.82 -13.05 2.58
N LYS A 61 -22.11 -11.82 3.00
CA LYS A 61 -21.08 -10.87 3.48
C LYS A 61 -20.67 -11.10 4.94
N GLY A 62 -21.55 -11.67 5.76
CA GLY A 62 -21.20 -12.17 7.09
C GLY A 62 -20.14 -13.27 7.02
N ASP A 63 -20.26 -14.19 6.07
CA ASP A 63 -19.25 -15.24 5.85
C ASP A 63 -17.92 -14.69 5.33
N GLN A 64 -17.98 -13.73 4.41
CA GLN A 64 -16.78 -13.04 3.92
C GLN A 64 -16.09 -12.23 5.03
N PHE A 65 -16.86 -11.63 5.94
CA PHE A 65 -16.34 -10.89 7.08
C PHE A 65 -15.69 -11.84 8.10
N ARG A 66 -16.30 -12.99 8.41
CA ARG A 66 -15.70 -14.03 9.26
C ARG A 66 -14.36 -14.52 8.71
N ARG A 67 -14.31 -14.87 7.42
CA ARG A 67 -13.06 -15.26 6.73
C ARG A 67 -12.00 -14.16 6.76
N LEU A 68 -12.41 -12.89 6.71
CA LEU A 68 -11.50 -11.75 6.80
C LEU A 68 -10.90 -11.60 8.21
N VAL A 69 -11.70 -11.82 9.24
CA VAL A 69 -11.25 -11.79 10.64
C VAL A 69 -10.28 -12.96 10.90
N GLU A 70 -10.62 -14.17 10.48
CA GLU A 70 -9.75 -15.35 10.57
C GLU A 70 -8.41 -15.12 9.84
N ALA A 71 -8.45 -14.53 8.63
CA ALA A 71 -7.24 -14.18 7.89
C ALA A 71 -6.37 -13.14 8.63
N TYR A 72 -6.99 -12.16 9.30
CA TYR A 72 -6.28 -11.17 10.10
C TYR A 72 -5.64 -11.77 11.35
N GLU A 73 -6.34 -12.66 12.06
CA GLU A 73 -5.83 -13.38 13.24
C GLU A 73 -4.65 -14.30 12.89
N LEU A 74 -4.73 -15.00 11.74
CA LEU A 74 -3.60 -15.77 11.21
C LEU A 74 -2.37 -14.89 10.94
N MET A 75 -2.58 -13.67 10.44
CA MET A 75 -1.47 -12.72 10.23
C MET A 75 -0.89 -12.19 11.53
N LEU A 76 -1.72 -11.95 12.57
CA LEU A 76 -1.24 -11.54 13.89
C LEU A 76 -0.39 -12.63 14.54
N SER A 77 -0.86 -13.88 14.52
CA SER A 77 -0.09 -15.02 15.07
C SER A 77 1.24 -15.22 14.31
N TYR A 78 1.26 -15.01 12.98
CA TYR A 78 2.50 -14.99 12.21
C TYR A 78 3.47 -13.88 12.65
N PHE A 79 2.98 -12.66 12.90
CA PHE A 79 3.83 -11.57 13.39
C PHE A 79 4.40 -11.85 14.78
N GLU A 80 3.60 -12.39 15.69
CA GLU A 80 4.05 -12.77 17.04
C GLU A 80 5.10 -13.89 17.00
N GLN A 81 4.90 -14.93 16.18
CA GLN A 81 5.88 -16.02 16.02
C GLN A 81 7.19 -15.53 15.39
N ARG A 82 7.10 -14.57 14.47
CA ARG A 82 8.25 -13.92 13.84
C ARG A 82 9.04 -13.06 14.83
N GLU A 83 8.37 -12.31 15.70
CA GLU A 83 9.02 -11.48 16.72
C GLU A 83 9.62 -12.33 17.85
N ASN A 84 9.02 -13.49 18.15
CA ASN A 84 9.48 -14.43 19.18
C ASN A 84 10.55 -15.44 18.71
N GLY A 85 11.08 -15.32 17.49
CA GLY A 85 12.34 -15.96 17.07
C GLY A 85 12.29 -17.46 16.71
N SER A 86 11.14 -18.03 16.31
CA SER A 86 11.11 -19.44 15.87
C SER A 86 11.54 -19.59 14.40
N ALA A 87 12.64 -20.33 14.16
CA ALA A 87 13.15 -20.98 12.93
C ALA A 87 13.04 -20.28 11.55
N LEU A 88 12.60 -19.03 11.49
CA LEU A 88 12.43 -18.23 10.29
C LEU A 88 13.51 -17.15 10.27
N PRO A 89 14.06 -16.83 9.07
CA PRO A 89 15.10 -15.83 8.98
C PRO A 89 14.58 -14.51 9.56
N PRO A 90 15.32 -13.88 10.49
CA PRO A 90 14.88 -12.68 11.18
C PRO A 90 14.53 -11.59 10.16
N ARG A 91 13.65 -10.70 10.59
CA ARG A 91 13.45 -9.43 9.90
C ARG A 91 14.83 -8.80 9.69
N PRO A 92 15.20 -8.37 8.47
CA PRO A 92 16.26 -7.37 8.37
C PRO A 92 15.74 -6.10 9.07
N SER A 93 16.19 -5.89 10.29
CA SER A 93 15.97 -4.72 11.11
C SER A 93 16.50 -3.50 10.37
N PRO A 94 15.92 -2.29 10.55
CA PRO A 94 16.58 -1.04 10.17
C PRO A 94 18.06 -0.98 10.63
N ALA A 95 18.39 -1.67 11.74
CA ALA A 95 19.76 -1.82 12.24
C ALA A 95 20.62 -2.84 11.46
N ASP A 96 20.02 -3.87 10.85
CA ASP A 96 20.73 -4.84 10.00
C ASP A 96 21.17 -4.22 8.67
N TYR A 97 20.51 -3.12 8.27
CA TYR A 97 20.91 -2.25 7.16
C TYR A 97 21.91 -1.19 7.64
N GLY A 98 23.07 -1.63 8.15
CA GLY A 98 24.10 -0.78 8.76
C GLY A 98 24.31 0.55 8.02
N ASN A 99 24.32 1.65 8.80
CA ASN A 99 24.54 3.05 8.36
C ASN A 99 23.75 3.55 7.13
N GLY A 100 22.70 2.83 6.69
CA GLY A 100 21.88 3.22 5.55
C GLY A 100 22.47 2.93 4.17
N GLU A 101 23.61 2.26 4.06
CA GLU A 101 24.26 1.96 2.76
C GLU A 101 24.06 0.53 2.30
N TYR A 102 23.03 -0.16 2.79
CA TYR A 102 22.78 -1.52 2.33
C TYR A 102 22.31 -1.54 0.87
N TYR A 103 23.11 -2.17 0.03
CA TYR A 103 22.78 -2.52 -1.36
C TYR A 103 22.39 -4.00 -1.43
N HIS A 104 21.41 -4.31 -2.27
CA HIS A 104 21.09 -5.71 -2.57
C HIS A 104 22.21 -6.36 -3.39
N GLN A 105 22.63 -7.57 -3.00
CA GLN A 105 23.68 -8.35 -3.68
C GLN A 105 23.16 -9.67 -4.29
N GLY A 106 21.86 -9.95 -4.22
CA GLY A 106 21.27 -11.17 -4.76
C GLY A 106 20.67 -10.99 -6.16
N ASP A 107 20.07 -12.07 -6.67
CA ASP A 107 19.39 -12.07 -7.97
C ASP A 107 18.19 -11.13 -8.02
N LEU A 108 17.93 -10.60 -9.22
CA LEU A 108 16.76 -9.78 -9.48
C LEU A 108 15.49 -10.65 -9.37
N PRO A 109 14.50 -10.27 -8.53
CA PRO A 109 13.29 -11.06 -8.37
C PRO A 109 12.53 -11.28 -9.69
N GLN A 110 12.16 -12.53 -9.96
CA GLN A 110 11.38 -12.95 -11.13
C GLN A 110 9.88 -12.62 -10.97
N ARG A 111 9.57 -11.34 -10.77
CA ARG A 111 8.21 -10.81 -10.61
C ARG A 111 8.12 -9.37 -11.10
N HIS A 112 6.91 -8.84 -11.17
CA HIS A 112 6.68 -7.42 -11.41
C HIS A 112 7.30 -6.57 -10.28
N LEU A 113 8.09 -5.57 -10.64
CA LEU A 113 8.76 -4.67 -9.70
C LEU A 113 8.43 -3.21 -10.02
N GLU A 114 7.98 -2.46 -9.00
CA GLU A 114 7.93 -1.00 -9.05
C GLU A 114 9.34 -0.42 -9.15
N LEU A 115 9.50 0.74 -9.80
CA LEU A 115 10.80 1.36 -10.09
C LEU A 115 11.74 1.38 -8.88
N GLY A 116 11.30 1.84 -7.70
CA GLY A 116 12.16 1.91 -6.52
C GLY A 116 12.68 0.55 -6.06
N ARG A 117 11.84 -0.49 -6.13
CA ARG A 117 12.25 -1.86 -5.80
C ARG A 117 13.19 -2.41 -6.86
N TYR A 118 12.90 -2.16 -8.13
CA TYR A 118 13.76 -2.57 -9.24
C TYR A 118 15.18 -2.01 -9.08
N LEU A 119 15.31 -0.71 -8.83
CA LEU A 119 16.60 -0.04 -8.61
C LEU A 119 17.35 -0.60 -7.40
N PHE A 120 16.63 -0.88 -6.30
CA PHE A 120 17.21 -1.45 -5.10
C PHE A 120 17.72 -2.88 -5.33
N TYR A 121 16.89 -3.75 -5.93
CA TYR A 121 17.27 -5.14 -6.19
C TYR A 121 18.37 -5.27 -7.24
N ARG A 122 18.48 -4.32 -8.18
CA ARG A 122 19.61 -4.17 -9.10
C ARG A 122 20.89 -3.67 -8.42
N GLY A 123 20.85 -3.32 -7.13
CA GLY A 123 21.99 -2.77 -6.40
C GLY A 123 22.37 -1.35 -6.84
N LEU A 124 21.49 -0.62 -7.53
CA LEU A 124 21.76 0.72 -8.05
C LEU A 124 21.51 1.82 -7.02
N ILE A 125 20.64 1.54 -6.04
CA ILE A 125 20.37 2.43 -4.92
C ILE A 125 20.42 1.64 -3.61
N PRO A 126 20.87 2.26 -2.50
CA PRO A 126 20.79 1.64 -1.20
C PRO A 126 19.35 1.66 -0.67
N TYR A 127 19.06 0.80 0.30
CA TYR A 127 17.73 0.73 0.92
C TYR A 127 17.28 2.08 1.50
N ARG A 128 18.21 2.88 2.08
CA ARG A 128 17.88 4.23 2.57
C ARG A 128 17.26 5.11 1.49
N ALA A 129 17.82 5.07 0.28
CA ALA A 129 17.40 5.92 -0.83
C ALA A 129 15.98 5.55 -1.29
N LEU A 130 15.65 4.26 -1.27
CA LEU A 130 14.29 3.79 -1.53
C LEU A 130 13.30 4.35 -0.50
N ILE A 131 13.63 4.29 0.79
CA ILE A 131 12.76 4.81 1.86
C ILE A 131 12.64 6.34 1.78
N GLU A 132 13.74 7.03 1.54
CA GLU A 132 13.76 8.48 1.35
C GLU A 132 12.92 8.90 0.15
N ALA A 133 13.00 8.21 -0.98
CA ALA A 133 12.18 8.48 -2.16
C ALA A 133 10.68 8.34 -1.86
N VAL A 134 10.28 7.27 -1.15
CA VAL A 134 8.88 7.04 -0.77
C VAL A 134 8.39 8.12 0.20
N THR A 135 9.21 8.51 1.17
CA THR A 135 8.84 9.55 2.14
C THR A 135 8.78 10.94 1.49
N TRP A 136 9.74 11.27 0.62
CA TRP A 136 9.76 12.49 -0.18
C TRP A 136 8.49 12.61 -1.03
N GLN A 137 8.12 11.56 -1.76
CA GLN A 137 6.94 11.58 -2.61
C GLN A 137 5.64 11.73 -1.80
N ARG A 138 5.56 11.10 -0.61
CA ARG A 138 4.39 11.21 0.28
C ARG A 138 4.23 12.62 0.86
N ARG A 139 5.33 13.28 1.23
CA ARG A 139 5.30 14.63 1.82
C ARG A 139 4.72 15.69 0.88
N GLN A 140 4.83 15.47 -0.43
CA GLN A 140 4.31 16.39 -1.44
C GLN A 140 2.81 16.27 -1.70
N ARG A 141 2.13 15.29 -1.10
CA ARG A 141 0.71 15.02 -1.36
C ARG A 141 -0.17 15.60 -0.23
N PRO A 142 -0.62 16.87 -0.31
CA PRO A 142 -1.56 17.41 0.66
C PRO A 142 -2.86 16.63 0.61
N THR A 143 -3.52 16.41 1.75
CA THR A 143 -4.80 15.70 1.76
C THR A 143 -5.88 16.55 1.07
N ILE A 144 -6.80 15.91 0.36
CA ILE A 144 -7.88 16.62 -0.35
C ILE A 144 -8.77 17.44 0.59
N GLY A 145 -8.93 17.05 1.87
CA GLY A 145 -9.60 17.87 2.88
C GLY A 145 -8.85 19.17 3.19
N THR A 146 -7.51 19.13 3.29
CA THR A 146 -6.70 20.35 3.46
C THR A 146 -6.74 21.26 2.24
N LEU A 147 -6.75 20.69 1.02
CA LEU A 147 -6.91 21.43 -0.22
C LEU A 147 -8.29 22.09 -0.30
N ALA A 148 -9.35 21.35 0.02
CA ALA A 148 -10.72 21.87 0.02
C ALA A 148 -10.88 23.06 0.97
N ARG A 149 -10.23 23.01 2.14
CA ARG A 149 -10.20 24.14 3.08
C ARG A 149 -9.41 25.32 2.54
N ARG A 150 -8.23 25.07 1.96
CA ARG A 150 -7.40 26.13 1.35
C ARG A 150 -8.12 26.85 0.21
N TRP A 151 -8.99 26.15 -0.52
CA TRP A 151 -9.82 26.72 -1.59
C TRP A 151 -11.16 27.30 -1.10
N ASN A 152 -11.39 27.35 0.22
CA ASN A 152 -12.66 27.77 0.83
C ASN A 152 -13.88 26.96 0.37
N TRP A 153 -13.69 25.74 -0.15
CA TRP A 153 -14.79 24.83 -0.50
C TRP A 153 -15.28 24.02 0.69
N LEU A 154 -14.47 23.87 1.74
CA LEU A 154 -14.86 23.29 3.02
C LEU A 154 -14.37 24.15 4.17
N SER A 155 -15.21 24.35 5.17
CA SER A 155 -14.75 24.87 6.47
C SER A 155 -14.01 23.79 7.25
N GLU A 156 -13.28 24.18 8.30
CA GLU A 156 -12.67 23.21 9.21
C GLU A 156 -13.72 22.29 9.85
N HIS A 157 -14.88 22.85 10.21
CA HIS A 157 -16.02 22.08 10.71
C HIS A 157 -16.49 21.07 9.66
N GLY A 158 -16.65 21.49 8.40
CA GLY A 158 -17.02 20.60 7.29
C GLY A 158 -16.04 19.44 7.10
N VAL A 159 -14.73 19.69 7.19
CA VAL A 159 -13.71 18.63 7.12
C VAL A 159 -13.86 17.64 8.29
N ARG A 160 -14.06 18.13 9.52
CA ARG A 160 -14.27 17.28 10.70
C ARG A 160 -15.53 16.45 10.57
N SER A 161 -16.63 17.02 10.06
CA SER A 161 -17.88 16.29 9.82
C SER A 161 -17.70 15.12 8.85
N VAL A 162 -16.97 15.33 7.74
CA VAL A 162 -16.67 14.25 6.78
C VAL A 162 -15.81 13.15 7.41
N LEU A 163 -14.80 13.52 8.22
CA LEU A 163 -13.91 12.55 8.88
C LEU A 163 -14.61 11.78 10.02
N GLY A 164 -15.47 12.45 10.77
CA GLY A 164 -16.24 11.88 11.88
C GLY A 164 -17.37 10.97 11.44
N THR A 165 -17.77 11.02 10.16
CA THR A 165 -18.86 10.19 9.66
C THR A 165 -18.43 8.73 9.52
N THR A 166 -18.91 7.87 10.42
CA THR A 166 -18.67 6.43 10.44
C THR A 166 -19.73 5.62 9.69
N THR A 167 -20.96 6.14 9.59
CA THR A 167 -22.11 5.49 8.95
C THR A 167 -21.99 5.42 7.43
N LEU A 168 -21.30 6.38 6.81
CA LEU A 168 -21.01 6.36 5.37
C LEU A 168 -19.69 5.65 5.10
N ALA A 169 -19.74 4.55 4.35
CA ALA A 169 -18.55 3.91 3.79
C ALA A 169 -17.97 4.73 2.61
N GLY A 170 -16.68 4.56 2.32
CA GLY A 170 -16.03 5.21 1.17
C GLY A 170 -14.90 6.17 1.52
N LYS A 171 -14.31 6.79 0.48
CA LYS A 171 -13.20 7.74 0.62
C LYS A 171 -13.74 9.11 1.05
N PHE A 172 -12.87 9.97 1.53
CA PHE A 172 -13.22 11.33 1.98
C PHE A 172 -14.08 12.09 0.96
N GLY A 173 -13.70 12.07 -0.32
CA GLY A 173 -14.44 12.75 -1.39
C GLY A 173 -15.85 12.19 -1.58
N ASP A 174 -16.02 10.87 -1.53
CA ASP A 174 -17.34 10.24 -1.69
C ASP A 174 -18.27 10.64 -0.54
N LYS A 175 -17.76 10.60 0.69
CA LYS A 175 -18.49 11.04 1.88
C LYS A 175 -18.87 12.51 1.81
N ALA A 176 -17.94 13.38 1.40
CA ALA A 176 -18.20 14.81 1.27
C ALA A 176 -19.30 15.12 0.24
N VAL A 177 -19.39 14.31 -0.83
CA VAL A 177 -20.47 14.42 -1.84
C VAL A 177 -21.80 13.97 -1.26
N VAL A 178 -21.84 12.84 -0.57
CA VAL A 178 -23.08 12.34 0.04
C VAL A 178 -23.61 13.29 1.11
N LEU A 179 -22.72 13.93 1.88
CA LEU A 179 -23.07 14.92 2.88
C LEU A 179 -23.46 16.29 2.29
N GLY A 180 -23.42 16.45 0.96
CA GLY A 180 -23.73 17.72 0.28
C GLY A 180 -22.69 18.83 0.51
N LEU A 181 -21.54 18.49 1.09
CA LEU A 181 -20.49 19.45 1.46
C LEU A 181 -19.55 19.76 0.28
N LEU A 182 -19.45 18.86 -0.70
CA LEU A 182 -18.72 19.08 -1.94
C LEU A 182 -19.49 18.48 -3.12
N SER A 183 -19.40 19.09 -4.30
CA SER A 183 -19.89 18.47 -5.53
C SER A 183 -18.91 17.44 -6.09
N ARG A 184 -19.40 16.50 -6.93
CA ARG A 184 -18.53 15.55 -7.64
C ARG A 184 -17.48 16.25 -8.50
N PHE A 185 -17.83 17.40 -9.07
CA PHE A 185 -16.89 18.22 -9.83
C PHE A 185 -15.76 18.75 -8.94
N GLN A 186 -16.09 19.32 -7.78
CA GLN A 186 -15.09 19.82 -6.83
C GLN A 186 -14.15 18.70 -6.35
N VAL A 187 -14.67 17.51 -6.05
CA VAL A 187 -13.84 16.36 -5.68
C VAL A 187 -12.87 15.97 -6.81
N ARG A 188 -13.34 15.95 -8.07
CA ARG A 188 -12.46 15.68 -9.22
C ARG A 188 -11.35 16.72 -9.36
N GLN A 189 -11.67 18.01 -9.19
CA GLN A 189 -10.67 19.10 -9.24
C GLN A 189 -9.64 18.99 -8.13
N LEU A 190 -10.07 18.68 -6.90
CA LEU A 190 -9.18 18.46 -5.75
C LEU A 190 -8.24 17.28 -6.00
N LEU A 191 -8.75 16.17 -6.54
CA LEU A 191 -7.96 14.99 -6.87
C LEU A 191 -6.97 15.26 -8.00
N TYR A 192 -7.38 16.01 -9.03
CA TYR A 192 -6.51 16.42 -10.12
C TYR A 192 -5.35 17.27 -9.62
N HIS A 193 -5.64 18.31 -8.82
CA HIS A 193 -4.62 19.17 -8.25
C HIS A 193 -3.73 18.45 -7.23
N GLN A 194 -4.29 17.57 -6.39
CA GLN A 194 -3.48 16.74 -5.50
C GLN A 194 -2.47 15.89 -6.28
N ARG A 195 -2.88 15.34 -7.42
CA ARG A 195 -2.00 14.53 -8.29
C ARG A 195 -0.94 15.37 -8.98
N SER A 196 -1.25 16.59 -9.41
CA SER A 196 -0.28 17.47 -10.09
C SER A 196 0.82 17.98 -9.17
N LEU A 197 0.57 18.06 -7.86
CA LEU A 197 1.58 18.44 -6.86
C LEU A 197 2.57 17.31 -6.54
N GLN A 198 2.22 16.06 -6.81
CA GLN A 198 3.07 14.92 -6.51
C GLN A 198 4.10 14.74 -7.63
N ALA A 199 5.37 15.03 -7.34
CA ALA A 199 6.45 14.80 -8.30
C ALA A 199 6.57 13.31 -8.68
N LYS A 200 7.11 13.07 -9.87
CA LYS A 200 7.35 11.71 -10.35
C LYS A 200 8.34 11.02 -9.42
N PHE A 201 8.07 9.77 -9.04
CA PHE A 201 8.90 9.03 -8.07
C PHE A 201 10.39 8.99 -8.47
N GLY A 202 10.68 8.81 -9.76
CA GLY A 202 12.04 8.79 -10.29
C GLY A 202 12.80 10.12 -10.16
N GLN A 203 12.09 11.25 -10.11
CA GLN A 203 12.71 12.59 -10.01
C GLN A 203 13.52 12.77 -8.73
N PHE A 204 13.12 12.11 -7.63
CA PHE A 204 13.90 12.09 -6.40
C PHE A 204 15.35 11.65 -6.64
N PHE A 205 15.55 10.59 -7.42
CA PHE A 205 16.87 10.02 -7.66
C PHE A 205 17.72 10.93 -8.55
N VAL A 206 17.10 11.70 -9.43
CA VAL A 206 17.79 12.72 -10.24
C VAL A 206 18.20 13.91 -9.38
N GLU A 207 17.29 14.46 -8.58
CA GLU A 207 17.58 15.60 -7.70
C GLU A 207 18.63 15.27 -6.64
N ARG A 208 18.70 14.02 -6.20
CA ARG A 208 19.72 13.53 -5.26
C ARG A 208 21.00 13.05 -5.91
N GLY A 209 21.12 13.15 -7.23
CA GLY A 209 22.33 12.82 -7.98
C GLY A 209 22.64 11.32 -8.10
N TYR A 210 21.66 10.44 -7.87
CA TYR A 210 21.83 9.00 -8.11
C TYR A 210 21.90 8.68 -9.61
N PHE A 211 21.13 9.40 -10.42
CA PHE A 211 21.08 9.21 -11.88
C PHE A 211 20.90 10.56 -12.58
N THR A 212 21.45 10.68 -13.78
CA THR A 212 21.04 11.72 -14.74
C THR A 212 19.63 11.43 -15.27
N PRO A 213 18.92 12.43 -15.83
CA PRO A 213 17.62 12.19 -16.47
C PRO A 213 17.65 11.10 -17.54
N ARG A 214 18.75 11.04 -18.32
CA ARG A 214 18.94 10.06 -19.39
C ARG A 214 19.17 8.64 -18.84
N GLU A 215 19.98 8.50 -17.78
CA GLU A 215 20.18 7.21 -17.11
C GLU A 215 18.87 6.68 -16.52
N LEU A 216 18.09 7.56 -15.89
CA LEU A 216 16.78 7.18 -15.35
C LEU A 216 15.83 6.69 -16.45
N GLU A 217 15.83 7.34 -17.62
CA GLU A 217 15.01 6.92 -18.76
C GLU A 217 15.40 5.51 -19.25
N LEU A 218 16.69 5.23 -19.37
CA LEU A 218 17.18 3.88 -19.72
C LEU A 218 16.75 2.85 -18.68
N LEU A 219 16.88 3.16 -17.38
CA LEU A 219 16.46 2.26 -16.30
C LEU A 219 14.96 1.99 -16.29
N LEU A 220 14.13 2.95 -16.70
CA LEU A 220 12.69 2.75 -16.88
C LEU A 220 12.39 1.79 -18.04
N ILE A 221 13.14 1.86 -19.13
CA ILE A 221 13.02 0.92 -20.26
C ILE A 221 13.41 -0.48 -19.79
N GLU A 222 14.56 -0.64 -19.12
CA GLU A 222 15.01 -1.93 -18.60
C GLU A 222 14.02 -2.53 -17.59
N GLN A 223 13.42 -1.71 -16.72
CA GLN A 223 12.39 -2.14 -15.78
C GLN A 223 11.11 -2.59 -16.50
N SER A 224 10.71 -1.88 -17.55
CA SER A 224 9.57 -2.26 -18.39
C SER A 224 9.82 -3.59 -19.11
N ASP A 225 11.01 -3.79 -19.67
CA ASP A 225 11.40 -5.05 -20.33
C ASP A 225 11.44 -6.22 -19.34
N HIS A 226 11.99 -6.01 -18.14
CA HIS A 226 11.95 -6.98 -17.05
C HIS A 226 10.51 -7.35 -16.71
N ASN A 227 9.67 -6.36 -16.44
CA ASN A 227 8.29 -6.55 -16.04
C ASN A 227 7.44 -7.26 -17.10
N ARG A 228 7.70 -7.01 -18.39
CA ARG A 228 7.03 -7.69 -19.50
C ARG A 228 7.17 -9.21 -19.47
N ARG A 229 8.27 -9.72 -18.92
CA ARG A 229 8.52 -11.18 -18.77
C ARG A 229 7.65 -11.82 -17.68
N PHE A 230 7.08 -11.02 -16.79
CA PHE A 230 6.32 -11.47 -15.63
C PHE A 230 4.86 -10.99 -15.63
N THR A 231 4.47 -10.11 -16.55
CA THR A 231 3.07 -9.79 -16.82
C THR A 231 2.42 -10.87 -17.68
N ALA A 232 2.03 -11.97 -17.06
CA ALA A 232 1.20 -13.00 -17.68
C ALA A 232 0.10 -13.46 -16.70
N THR A 233 -0.93 -12.63 -16.52
CA THR A 233 -2.34 -13.06 -16.48
C THR A 233 -3.27 -11.85 -16.55
N PRO A 234 -3.66 -11.40 -17.75
CA PRO A 234 -4.96 -10.76 -17.90
C PRO A 234 -6.00 -11.90 -17.88
N PHE A 235 -6.83 -11.96 -16.85
CA PHE A 235 -8.07 -12.73 -16.92
C PHE A 235 -9.26 -11.77 -17.13
N PRO A 236 -10.27 -12.20 -17.91
CA PRO A 236 -11.39 -11.38 -18.39
C PRO A 236 -12.36 -10.97 -17.27
#